data_AF-A0A7C6TPL0-F1
#
_entry.id   AF-A0A7C6TPL0-F1
#
_cell.length_a   1.000
_cell.length_b   1.000
_cell.length_c   1.000
_cell.angle_alpha   90.00
_cell.angle_beta   90.00
_cell.angle_gamma   90.00
#
_symmetry.space_group_name_H-M   'P 1'
#
loop_
_entity.id
_entity.type
_entity.pdbx_description
1 polymer ?
#
loop_
_entity_poly.entity_id
_entity_poly.type
_entity_poly.pdbx_seq_one_letter_code
_entity_poly.pdbx_strand_id
1 'polypeptide(L)'
;MKHMRRAFSFILFLVILFAAAGCGGAETLPDDPFYGNLTNASKVFRDSEYLYFANPYDDFKLYRYDSKTDTPENIGGETGGVMYIFSYEGYIYFSARVGDAESAYNVYRTKGE
;
A
#
# COMPACT_ATOMS: atom_id res chain seq x y z
N MET A 1 -3.57 -25.80 14.22
CA MET A 1 -4.58 -24.96 13.53
C MET A 1 -5.36 -23.98 14.41
N LYS A 2 -5.45 -24.13 15.75
CA LYS A 2 -6.16 -23.16 16.63
C LYS A 2 -5.40 -21.84 16.89
N HIS A 3 -4.08 -21.82 16.79
CA HIS A 3 -3.26 -20.63 17.12
C HIS A 3 -3.18 -19.59 15.98
N MET A 4 -3.23 -20.01 14.70
CA MET A 4 -3.19 -19.08 13.55
C MET A 4 -4.45 -18.20 13.44
N ARG A 5 -5.63 -18.73 13.81
CA ARG A 5 -6.88 -17.95 13.79
C ARG A 5 -6.86 -16.77 14.77
N ARG A 6 -6.17 -16.90 15.90
CA ARG A 6 -6.07 -15.83 16.91
C ARG A 6 -5.12 -14.72 16.48
N ALA A 7 -4.00 -15.05 15.83
CA ALA A 7 -3.07 -14.07 15.29
C ALA A 7 -3.71 -13.25 14.15
N PHE A 8 -4.47 -13.91 13.27
CA PHE A 8 -5.16 -13.25 12.16
C PHE A 8 -6.27 -12.29 12.65
N SER A 9 -7.02 -12.68 13.69
CA SER A 9 -8.02 -11.78 14.31
C SER A 9 -7.39 -10.62 15.07
N PHE A 10 -6.19 -10.77 15.64
CA PHE A 10 -5.50 -9.66 16.33
C PHE A 10 -4.95 -8.61 15.34
N ILE A 11 -4.41 -9.06 14.21
CA ILE A 11 -3.93 -8.18 13.13
C ILE A 11 -5.11 -7.43 12.51
N LEU A 12 -6.24 -8.12 12.27
CA LEU A 12 -7.44 -7.49 11.74
C LEU A 12 -8.06 -6.46 12.72
N PHE A 13 -7.98 -6.73 14.04
CA PHE A 13 -8.44 -5.77 15.06
C PHE A 13 -7.52 -4.54 15.15
N LEU A 14 -6.22 -4.69 14.91
CA LEU A 14 -5.28 -3.57 14.82
C LEU A 14 -5.56 -2.68 13.60
N VAL A 15 -5.89 -3.28 12.45
CA VAL A 15 -6.22 -2.53 11.22
C VAL A 15 -7.51 -1.72 11.37
N ILE A 16 -8.49 -2.22 12.12
CA ILE A 16 -9.79 -1.53 12.29
C ILE A 16 -9.71 -0.38 13.32
N LEU A 17 -8.83 -0.46 14.33
CA LEU A 17 -8.64 0.64 15.29
C LEU A 17 -7.93 1.87 14.70
N PHE A 18 -7.12 1.70 13.64
CA PHE A 18 -6.52 2.83 12.91
C PHE A 18 -7.33 3.29 11.69
N ALA A 19 -8.29 2.50 11.22
CA ALA A 19 -9.19 2.90 10.12
C ALA A 19 -10.24 3.97 10.54
N ALA A 20 -10.34 4.29 11.82
CA ALA A 20 -11.23 5.30 12.37
C ALA A 20 -10.52 6.58 12.85
N ALA A 21 -9.32 6.87 12.36
CA ALA A 21 -8.76 8.22 12.41
C ALA A 21 -9.10 8.89 11.06
N GLY A 22 -10.16 9.67 10.92
CA GLY A 22 -10.35 10.86 11.73
C GLY A 22 -9.14 11.76 11.47
N CYS A 23 -9.31 12.78 10.62
CA CYS A 23 -8.42 13.93 10.51
C CYS A 23 -8.35 14.63 11.89
N GLY A 24 -7.61 14.05 12.82
CA GLY A 24 -7.81 14.24 14.24
C GLY A 24 -6.48 14.29 14.98
N GLY A 25 -6.16 15.50 15.45
CA GLY A 25 -5.18 15.74 16.49
C GLY A 25 -3.72 15.64 16.02
N ALA A 26 -3.03 16.78 16.07
CA ALA A 26 -1.57 16.80 16.10
C ALA A 26 -1.07 16.21 17.44
N GLU A 27 -1.27 14.91 17.66
CA GLU A 27 -0.26 14.17 18.40
C GLU A 27 0.96 14.19 17.49
N THR A 28 2.10 14.59 18.03
CA THR A 28 3.37 14.59 17.30
C THR A 28 3.64 13.15 16.88
N LEU A 29 3.21 12.80 15.67
CA LEU A 29 3.70 11.61 15.00
C LEU A 29 5.22 11.69 15.08
N PRO A 30 5.91 10.56 15.33
CA PRO A 30 7.36 10.52 15.19
C PRO A 30 7.71 11.24 13.88
N ASP A 31 8.73 12.09 13.90
CA ASP A 31 9.20 12.84 12.73
C ASP A 31 9.91 11.88 11.74
N ASP A 32 9.25 10.76 11.48
CA ASP A 32 9.66 9.63 10.69
C ASP A 32 8.70 9.55 9.49
N PRO A 33 9.20 9.83 8.28
CA PRO A 33 8.40 9.80 7.06
C PRO A 33 7.75 8.44 6.80
N PHE A 34 8.25 7.35 7.40
CA PHE A 34 7.60 6.04 7.35
C PHE A 34 6.21 6.06 8.01
N TYR A 35 6.09 6.67 9.19
CA TYR A 35 4.81 6.76 9.91
C TYR A 35 3.82 7.66 9.18
N GLY A 36 4.28 8.80 8.67
CA GLY A 36 3.42 9.72 7.91
C GLY A 36 2.86 9.08 6.64
N ASN A 37 3.64 8.26 5.95
CA ASN A 37 3.16 7.53 4.77
C ASN A 37 2.17 6.43 5.16
N LEU A 38 2.47 5.64 6.19
CA LEU A 38 1.60 4.54 6.65
C LEU A 38 0.21 5.03 7.09
N THR A 39 0.13 6.13 7.83
CA THR A 39 -1.15 6.72 8.28
C THR A 39 -1.95 7.33 7.13
N ASN A 40 -1.32 7.58 5.98
CA ASN A 40 -1.96 8.07 4.75
C ASN A 40 -2.11 6.95 3.70
N ALA A 41 -2.35 5.72 4.18
CA ALA A 41 -2.57 4.52 3.37
C ALA A 41 -1.38 4.10 2.49
N SER A 42 -0.17 4.60 2.76
CA SER A 42 1.10 4.24 2.13
C SER A 42 0.98 4.06 0.61
N LYS A 43 0.46 5.11 -0.05
CA LYS A 43 0.20 5.15 -1.49
C LYS A 43 1.46 5.41 -2.32
N VAL A 44 2.59 5.65 -1.67
CA VAL A 44 3.88 5.87 -2.31
C VAL A 44 4.92 5.05 -1.56
N PHE A 45 5.86 4.46 -2.26
CA PHE A 45 7.01 3.76 -1.70
C PHE A 45 8.22 4.00 -2.60
N ARG A 46 9.39 4.21 -2.01
CA ARG A 46 10.64 4.42 -2.77
C ARG A 46 11.69 3.45 -2.27
N ASP A 47 12.31 2.74 -3.19
CA ASP A 47 13.55 2.02 -2.91
C ASP A 47 14.76 2.76 -3.50
N SER A 48 15.89 2.07 -3.66
CA SER A 48 17.12 2.66 -4.19
C SER A 48 17.02 3.05 -5.67
N GLU A 49 16.11 2.45 -6.44
CA GLU A 49 16.08 2.58 -7.89
C GLU A 49 14.79 3.23 -8.41
N TYR A 50 13.65 2.89 -7.81
CA TYR A 50 12.33 3.24 -8.33
C TYR A 50 11.43 3.92 -7.30
N LEU A 51 10.47 4.68 -7.82
CA LEU A 51 9.31 5.16 -7.07
C LEU A 51 8.08 4.33 -7.44
N TYR A 52 7.46 3.71 -6.47
CA TYR A 52 6.21 2.97 -6.62
C TYR A 52 5.07 3.81 -6.06
N PHE A 53 3.97 3.94 -6.79
CA PHE A 53 2.86 4.77 -6.35
C PHE A 53 1.51 4.29 -6.89
N ALA A 54 0.46 4.59 -6.14
CA ALA A 54 -0.91 4.41 -6.60
C ALA A 54 -1.31 5.60 -7.48
N ASN A 55 -1.48 5.38 -8.78
CA ASN A 55 -1.73 6.46 -9.75
C ASN A 55 -3.17 6.99 -9.65
N PRO A 56 -3.40 8.24 -9.18
CA PRO A 56 -4.75 8.77 -8.99
C PRO A 56 -5.52 8.98 -10.30
N TYR A 57 -4.83 8.98 -11.45
CA TYR A 57 -5.43 9.19 -12.77
C TYR A 57 -5.87 7.89 -13.46
N ASP A 58 -5.50 6.74 -12.91
CA ASP A 58 -5.87 5.42 -13.42
C ASP A 58 -6.29 4.54 -12.24
N ASP A 59 -7.50 4.76 -11.70
CA ASP A 59 -8.12 4.05 -10.58
C ASP A 59 -7.20 3.67 -9.40
N PHE A 60 -6.18 4.48 -9.08
CA PHE A 60 -5.16 4.14 -8.09
C PHE A 60 -4.48 2.79 -8.38
N LYS A 61 -4.25 2.42 -9.65
CA LYS A 61 -3.44 1.27 -10.04
C LYS A 61 -1.98 1.45 -9.60
N LEU A 62 -1.25 0.34 -9.41
CA LEU A 62 0.16 0.39 -9.01
C LEU A 62 1.04 0.74 -10.20
N TYR A 63 1.76 1.84 -10.07
CA TYR A 63 2.75 2.30 -11.03
C TYR A 63 4.15 2.27 -10.44
N ARG A 64 5.13 2.11 -11.32
CA ARG A 64 6.56 2.27 -11.07
C ARG A 64 7.07 3.42 -11.91
N TYR A 65 7.88 4.30 -11.33
CA TYR A 65 8.55 5.40 -12.02
C TYR A 65 10.05 5.27 -11.88
N ASP A 66 10.73 5.33 -13.02
CA ASP A 66 12.18 5.41 -13.11
C ASP A 66 12.61 6.85 -13.43
N SER A 67 13.30 7.48 -12.48
CA SER A 67 13.81 8.85 -12.62
C SER A 67 14.85 9.02 -13.74
N LYS A 68 15.49 7.93 -14.21
CA LYS A 68 16.47 7.97 -15.30
C LYS A 68 15.81 8.04 -16.67
N THR A 69 14.64 7.42 -16.81
CA THR A 69 13.88 7.37 -18.07
C THR A 69 12.66 8.28 -18.08
N ASP A 70 12.35 8.91 -16.94
CA ASP A 70 11.19 9.78 -16.71
C ASP A 70 9.85 9.14 -17.13
N THR A 71 9.76 7.81 -17.00
CA THR A 71 8.63 7.03 -17.52
C THR A 71 7.92 6.28 -16.40
N PRO A 72 6.63 6.54 -16.15
CA PRO A 72 5.79 5.74 -15.28
C PRO A 72 5.18 4.55 -16.03
N GLU A 73 5.23 3.36 -15.42
CA GLU A 73 4.74 2.10 -15.97
C GLU A 73 3.73 1.45 -15.01
N ASN A 74 2.62 0.92 -15.53
CA ASN A 74 1.69 0.11 -14.75
C ASN A 74 2.29 -1.28 -14.51
N ILE A 75 2.57 -1.61 -13.25
CA ILE A 75 3.08 -2.92 -12.82
C ILE A 75 2.07 -3.70 -11.94
N GLY A 76 0.91 -3.09 -11.65
CA GLY A 76 -0.20 -3.70 -10.91
C GLY A 76 -1.22 -4.42 -11.80
N GLY A 77 -1.13 -4.25 -13.12
CA GLY A 77 -2.05 -4.86 -14.08
C GLY A 77 -3.46 -4.29 -13.95
N GLU A 78 -4.43 -5.16 -13.61
CA GLU A 78 -5.85 -4.78 -13.47
C GLU A 78 -6.28 -4.44 -12.03
N THR A 79 -5.34 -4.43 -11.09
CA THR A 79 -5.67 -4.03 -9.71
C THR A 79 -5.99 -2.53 -9.63
N GLY A 80 -7.03 -2.16 -8.91
CA GLY A 80 -7.37 -0.77 -8.58
C GLY A 80 -7.34 -0.52 -7.07
N GLY A 81 -7.37 0.75 -6.68
CA GLY A 81 -7.44 1.16 -5.27
C GLY A 81 -6.19 0.90 -4.44
N VAL A 82 -5.00 0.88 -5.04
CA VAL A 82 -3.78 0.44 -4.36
C VAL A 82 -3.47 1.26 -3.10
N MET A 83 -3.18 0.55 -2.02
CA MET A 83 -2.79 1.07 -0.70
C MET A 83 -1.77 0.14 -0.04
N TYR A 84 -1.04 0.63 0.96
CA TYR A 84 -0.10 -0.15 1.76
C TYR A 84 1.03 -0.77 0.93
N ILE A 85 1.69 0.04 0.09
CA ILE A 85 2.81 -0.38 -0.75
C ILE A 85 4.09 -0.52 0.09
N PHE A 86 4.78 -1.65 -0.01
CA PHE A 86 6.11 -1.87 0.60
C PHE A 86 6.91 -2.93 -0.16
N SER A 87 8.24 -2.95 -0.01
CA SER A 87 9.09 -3.99 -0.58
C SER A 87 9.53 -5.02 0.45
N TYR A 88 9.67 -6.27 0.01
CA TYR A 88 10.28 -7.36 0.79
C TYR A 88 10.79 -8.46 -0.15
N GLU A 89 12.04 -8.88 0.02
CA GLU A 89 12.67 -9.97 -0.74
C GLU A 89 12.54 -9.84 -2.27
N GLY A 90 12.72 -8.64 -2.83
CA GLY A 90 12.62 -8.39 -4.27
C GLY A 90 11.20 -8.38 -4.82
N TYR A 91 10.19 -8.29 -3.95
CA TYR A 91 8.79 -8.11 -4.35
C TYR A 91 8.24 -6.82 -3.78
N ILE A 92 7.31 -6.23 -4.52
CA ILE A 92 6.47 -5.12 -4.09
C ILE A 92 5.12 -5.70 -3.67
N TYR A 93 4.81 -5.56 -2.39
CA TYR A 93 3.55 -5.96 -1.79
C TYR A 93 2.62 -4.75 -1.66
N PHE A 94 1.33 -4.99 -1.85
CA PHE A 94 0.32 -3.95 -1.75
C PHE A 94 -1.06 -4.55 -1.53
N SER A 95 -1.96 -3.77 -0.95
CA SER A 95 -3.39 -4.09 -0.92
C SER A 95 -4.10 -3.44 -2.10
N ALA A 96 -5.04 -4.15 -2.71
CA ALA A 96 -5.83 -3.64 -3.82
C ALA A 96 -7.14 -4.42 -3.95
N ARG A 97 -7.99 -3.99 -4.89
CA ARG A 97 -9.16 -4.72 -5.38
C ARG A 97 -8.97 -5.07 -6.85
N VAL A 98 -9.69 -6.07 -7.34
CA VAL A 98 -9.77 -6.42 -8.76
C VAL A 98 -11.25 -6.42 -9.13
N GLY A 99 -11.60 -5.72 -10.21
CA GLY A 99 -12.98 -5.51 -10.61
C GLY A 99 -13.50 -4.14 -10.18
N ASP A 100 -14.75 -4.09 -9.74
CA ASP A 100 -15.43 -2.85 -9.36
C ASP A 100 -15.00 -2.32 -7.98
N ALA A 101 -15.49 -1.12 -7.63
CA ALA A 101 -15.17 -0.45 -6.36
C ALA A 101 -15.72 -1.17 -5.11
N GLU A 102 -16.68 -2.08 -5.27
CA GLU A 102 -17.28 -2.86 -4.17
C GLU A 102 -16.50 -4.15 -3.87
N SER A 103 -15.59 -4.52 -4.77
CA SER A 103 -14.77 -5.72 -4.63
C SER A 103 -13.86 -5.67 -3.41
N ALA A 104 -13.71 -6.82 -2.74
CA ALA A 104 -12.93 -6.93 -1.52
C ALA A 104 -11.44 -6.66 -1.74
N TYR A 105 -10.83 -5.97 -0.77
CA TYR A 105 -9.39 -5.76 -0.74
C TYR A 105 -8.64 -7.04 -0.38
N ASN A 106 -7.62 -7.37 -1.17
CA ASN A 106 -6.70 -8.47 -0.95
C ASN A 106 -5.25 -7.97 -1.01
N VAL A 107 -4.32 -8.78 -0.50
CA VAL A 107 -2.89 -8.53 -0.61
C VAL A 107 -2.37 -9.16 -1.89
N TYR A 108 -1.71 -8.36 -2.71
CA TYR A 108 -1.06 -8.75 -3.95
C TYR A 108 0.44 -8.51 -3.86
N ARG A 109 1.18 -9.12 -4.78
CA ARG A 109 2.59 -8.82 -5.00
C ARG A 109 2.95 -8.84 -6.47
N THR A 110 3.90 -8.01 -6.85
CA THR A 110 4.58 -8.05 -8.15
C THR A 110 6.09 -8.05 -7.95
N LYS A 111 6.86 -8.46 -8.95
CA LYS A 111 8.33 -8.41 -8.84
C LYS A 111 8.78 -6.95 -8.74
N GLY A 112 9.63 -6.64 -7.76
CA GLY A 112 10.51 -5.49 -7.84
C GLY A 112 11.68 -5.89 -8.72
N GLU A 113 12.01 -5.06 -9.71
CA GLU A 113 13.21 -5.28 -10.53
C GLU A 113 14.44 -4.71 -9.83
#